data_AF-A0A954P1W4-F1
#
_entry.id   AF-A0A954P1W4-F1
#
_cell.length_a   1.000
_cell.length_b   1.000
_cell.length_c   1.000
_cell.angle_alpha   90.00
_cell.angle_beta   90.00
_cell.angle_gamma   90.00
#
_symmetry.space_group_name_H-M   'P 1'
#
loop_
_entity.id
_entity.type
_entity.pdbx_description
1 polymer ?
#
loop_
_entity_poly.entity_id
_entity_poly.type
_entity_poly.pdbx_seq_one_letter_code
_entity_poly.pdbx_strand_id
1 'polypeptide(L)'
;GNTTAATGKGFAIGSAALTALALLAAYVEEVRVGFDRWVEKPAIAEQVELSDDMSNAKAYVVSRGVLAVRSGDADSHPQAFLIFPASSSAQNTPEALRPLYDRENVGKSLTLDIDKLVADSKVIPNQLATIPDYVRYYNVTIMNPKVLVGMFLGVMLAFVFCAMTMKAVGRAANKMVEEVRRQFRDIPGIMDGSGTPDYAACVAISTTAAQKEMVLPALLGIVVPVLVGLVLGVGGVMGMLAGGLTSGFAVAIFMANAGGAWDNAKKYIEAGAHGGKGTDAHKATVVGDTVGDPFKDTSGPSLNILIKLMSMVSVVFAGLIVQYALNF
;
A
#
# COMPACT_ATOMS: atom_id res chain seq x y z
N GLY A 1 21.00 -25.49 -6.70
CA GLY A 1 19.75 -25.62 -5.92
C GLY A 1 19.33 -24.28 -5.36
N ASN A 2 19.87 -23.86 -4.22
CA ASN A 2 19.34 -22.71 -3.47
C ASN A 2 19.73 -21.34 -4.03
N THR A 3 20.84 -21.22 -4.77
CA THR A 3 21.17 -19.99 -5.49
C THR A 3 20.12 -19.64 -6.54
N THR A 4 19.62 -20.64 -7.27
CA THR A 4 18.50 -20.46 -8.22
C THR A 4 17.22 -20.04 -7.51
N ALA A 5 16.92 -20.62 -6.34
CA ALA A 5 15.76 -20.23 -5.54
C ALA A 5 15.88 -18.78 -5.00
N ALA A 6 17.07 -18.37 -4.57
CA ALA A 6 17.33 -16.99 -4.14
C ALA A 6 17.17 -16.00 -5.29
N THR A 7 17.71 -16.31 -6.47
CA THR A 7 17.50 -15.49 -7.68
C THR A 7 16.03 -15.39 -8.06
N GLY A 8 15.28 -16.51 -8.00
CA GLY A 8 13.84 -16.53 -8.24
C GLY A 8 13.04 -15.66 -7.27
N LYS A 9 13.40 -15.69 -5.97
CA LYS A 9 12.81 -14.80 -4.96
C LYS A 9 13.11 -13.33 -5.27
N GLY A 10 14.36 -13.01 -5.67
CA GLY A 10 14.75 -11.67 -6.11
C GLY A 10 13.92 -11.16 -7.29
N PHE A 11 13.73 -11.97 -8.33
CA PHE A 11 12.87 -11.63 -9.47
C PHE A 11 11.42 -11.40 -9.04
N ALA A 12 10.88 -12.24 -8.16
CA ALA A 12 9.53 -12.07 -7.64
C ALA A 12 9.36 -10.76 -6.86
N ILE A 13 10.37 -10.37 -6.07
CA ILE A 13 10.41 -9.07 -5.36
C ILE A 13 10.48 -7.90 -6.35
N GLY A 14 11.37 -7.97 -7.35
CA GLY A 14 11.48 -6.96 -8.40
C GLY A 14 10.19 -6.76 -9.20
N SER A 15 9.56 -7.86 -9.63
CA SER A 15 8.27 -7.83 -10.33
C SER A 15 7.17 -7.22 -9.46
N ALA A 16 7.12 -7.57 -8.16
CA ALA A 16 6.16 -7.01 -7.22
C ALA A 16 6.30 -5.49 -7.07
N ALA A 17 7.52 -4.96 -7.05
CA ALA A 17 7.76 -3.52 -6.98
C ALA A 17 7.23 -2.79 -8.23
N LEU A 18 7.46 -3.34 -9.42
CA LEU A 18 6.91 -2.78 -10.67
C LEU A 18 5.37 -2.85 -10.68
N THR A 19 4.78 -3.95 -10.23
CA THR A 19 3.32 -4.05 -10.08
C THR A 19 2.78 -3.00 -9.11
N ALA A 20 3.45 -2.78 -7.98
CA ALA A 20 3.04 -1.77 -7.00
C ALA A 20 3.10 -0.35 -7.57
N LEU A 21 4.10 -0.02 -8.41
CA LEU A 21 4.14 1.25 -9.13
C LEU A 21 2.96 1.41 -10.09
N ALA A 22 2.63 0.36 -10.85
CA ALA A 22 1.46 0.36 -11.72
C ALA A 22 0.15 0.53 -10.94
N LEU A 23 0.04 -0.10 -9.76
CA LEU A 23 -1.12 0.07 -8.88
C LEU A 23 -1.22 1.46 -8.26
N LEU A 24 -0.09 2.16 -8.05
CA LEU A 24 -0.08 3.56 -7.62
C LEU A 24 -0.64 4.46 -8.73
N ALA A 25 -0.30 4.21 -9.99
CA ALA A 25 -0.91 4.89 -11.14
C ALA A 25 -2.41 4.55 -11.25
N ALA A 26 -2.79 3.28 -11.07
CA ALA A 26 -4.18 2.86 -11.06
C ALA A 26 -4.98 3.51 -9.91
N TYR A 27 -4.35 3.76 -8.76
CA TYR A 27 -4.97 4.47 -7.65
C TYR A 27 -5.31 5.92 -8.03
N VAL A 28 -4.41 6.62 -8.72
CA VAL A 28 -4.68 7.99 -9.21
C VAL A 28 -5.82 7.97 -10.25
N GLU A 29 -5.86 6.96 -11.12
CA GLU A 29 -6.94 6.81 -12.08
C GLU A 29 -8.30 6.51 -11.41
N GLU A 30 -8.36 5.66 -10.39
CA GLU A 30 -9.59 5.46 -9.64
C GLU A 30 -10.01 6.69 -8.83
N VAL A 31 -9.05 7.51 -8.37
CA VAL A 31 -9.35 8.82 -7.78
C VAL A 31 -10.01 9.74 -8.80
N ARG A 32 -9.51 9.76 -10.05
CA ARG A 32 -10.11 10.51 -11.16
C ARG A 32 -11.53 10.06 -11.46
N VAL A 33 -11.74 8.76 -11.63
CA VAL A 33 -13.08 8.17 -11.83
C VAL A 33 -13.99 8.45 -10.62
N GLY A 34 -13.41 8.51 -9.42
CA GLY A 34 -14.11 8.88 -8.19
C GLY A 34 -14.73 10.27 -8.24
N PHE A 35 -14.06 11.25 -8.88
CA PHE A 35 -14.61 12.59 -9.07
C PHE A 35 -15.78 12.62 -10.05
N ASP A 36 -15.66 11.95 -11.19
CA ASP A 36 -16.74 11.88 -12.19
C ASP A 36 -17.98 11.22 -11.59
N ARG A 37 -17.81 10.07 -10.92
CA ARG A 37 -18.89 9.39 -10.19
C ARG A 37 -19.51 10.26 -9.10
N TRP A 38 -18.76 11.18 -8.51
CA TRP A 38 -19.29 12.04 -7.46
C TRP A 38 -20.22 13.11 -8.05
N VAL A 39 -19.80 13.79 -9.12
CA VAL A 39 -20.62 14.84 -9.76
C VAL A 39 -21.86 14.28 -10.45
N GLU A 40 -21.83 13.03 -10.92
CA GLU A 40 -22.95 12.32 -11.53
C GLU A 40 -24.02 11.85 -10.53
N LYS A 41 -23.76 11.90 -9.21
CA LYS A 41 -24.77 11.48 -8.22
C LYS A 41 -26.02 12.34 -8.36
N PRO A 42 -27.25 11.78 -8.31
CA PRO A 42 -28.49 12.54 -8.51
C PRO A 42 -28.59 13.78 -7.61
N ALA A 43 -28.19 13.65 -6.34
CA ALA A 43 -28.19 14.74 -5.37
C ALA A 43 -27.34 15.97 -5.78
N ILE A 44 -26.34 15.79 -6.64
CA ILE A 44 -25.51 16.85 -7.20
C ILE A 44 -25.96 17.18 -8.62
N ALA A 45 -26.08 16.17 -9.48
CA ALA A 45 -26.39 16.33 -10.90
C ALA A 45 -27.66 17.13 -11.15
N GLU A 46 -28.70 16.97 -10.32
CA GLU A 46 -29.95 17.74 -10.43
C GLU A 46 -29.78 19.23 -10.09
N GLN A 47 -28.74 19.58 -9.31
CA GLN A 47 -28.43 20.96 -8.94
C GLN A 47 -27.53 21.66 -9.97
N VAL A 48 -26.89 20.90 -10.88
CA VAL A 48 -26.01 21.45 -11.91
C VAL A 48 -26.84 21.91 -13.10
N GLU A 49 -26.97 23.23 -13.24
CA GLU A 49 -27.70 23.82 -14.36
C GLU A 49 -26.96 23.66 -15.69
N LEU A 50 -27.71 23.54 -16.79
CA LEU A 50 -27.13 23.49 -18.13
C LEU A 50 -26.61 24.89 -18.48
N SER A 51 -25.38 24.96 -18.97
CA SER A 51 -24.76 26.19 -19.44
C SER A 51 -24.58 26.11 -20.96
N ASP A 52 -25.08 27.11 -21.68
CA ASP A 52 -24.96 27.21 -23.14
C ASP A 52 -23.53 27.58 -23.58
N ASP A 53 -22.79 28.29 -22.72
CA ASP A 53 -21.42 28.77 -22.98
C ASP A 53 -20.54 28.59 -21.74
N MET A 54 -19.29 28.21 -21.95
CA MET A 54 -18.27 28.05 -20.91
C MET A 54 -17.68 29.37 -20.43
N SER A 55 -17.82 30.46 -21.20
CA SER A 55 -17.42 31.80 -20.78
C SER A 55 -18.33 32.41 -19.69
N ASN A 56 -19.53 31.86 -19.50
CA ASN A 56 -20.51 32.32 -18.52
C ASN A 56 -21.25 31.14 -17.86
N ALA A 57 -20.50 30.08 -17.54
CA ALA A 57 -21.06 28.84 -17.05
C ALA A 57 -21.56 28.95 -15.61
N LYS A 58 -22.68 28.29 -15.32
CA LYS A 58 -23.16 28.05 -13.95
C LYS A 58 -22.43 26.85 -13.37
N ALA A 59 -21.35 27.12 -12.66
CA ALA A 59 -20.55 26.10 -11.99
C ALA A 59 -21.08 25.83 -10.58
N TYR A 60 -21.47 24.59 -10.32
CA TYR A 60 -21.88 24.15 -8.99
C TYR A 60 -20.65 23.77 -8.17
N VAL A 61 -20.49 24.35 -6.97
CA VAL A 61 -19.36 24.05 -6.08
C VAL A 61 -19.66 22.79 -5.29
N VAL A 62 -19.08 21.66 -5.72
CA VAL A 62 -19.30 20.35 -5.10
C VAL A 62 -18.56 20.23 -3.77
N SER A 63 -17.31 20.68 -3.76
CA SER A 63 -16.46 20.72 -2.57
C SER A 63 -15.32 21.71 -2.80
N ARG A 64 -14.49 21.94 -1.77
CA ARG A 64 -13.27 22.72 -1.88
C ARG A 64 -12.37 22.14 -2.97
N GLY A 65 -12.20 22.92 -4.04
CA GLY A 65 -11.34 22.53 -5.16
C GLY A 65 -12.04 21.72 -6.27
N VAL A 66 -13.36 21.49 -6.19
CA VAL A 66 -14.10 20.72 -7.20
C VAL A 66 -15.34 21.48 -7.65
N LEU A 67 -15.47 21.68 -8.96
CA LEU A 67 -16.65 22.22 -9.60
C LEU A 67 -17.33 21.15 -10.45
N ALA A 68 -18.65 21.20 -10.49
CA ALA A 68 -19.44 20.49 -11.48
C ALA A 68 -20.02 21.51 -12.46
N VAL A 69 -19.77 21.30 -13.76
CA VAL A 69 -20.31 22.13 -14.83
C VAL A 69 -20.99 21.21 -15.83
N ARG A 70 -22.20 21.56 -16.24
CA ARG A 70 -22.92 20.86 -17.31
C ARG A 70 -22.98 21.75 -18.54
N SER A 71 -22.39 21.28 -19.64
CA SER A 71 -22.29 21.98 -20.92
C SER A 71 -22.78 21.08 -22.04
N GLY A 72 -23.42 21.64 -23.06
CA GLY A 72 -23.83 20.93 -24.27
C GLY A 72 -25.34 20.72 -24.36
N ASP A 73 -25.77 19.50 -24.66
CA ASP A 73 -27.18 19.17 -24.85
C ASP A 73 -27.90 18.91 -23.52
N ALA A 74 -29.23 18.89 -23.54
CA ALA A 74 -30.06 18.66 -22.35
C ALA A 74 -29.73 17.32 -21.63
N ASP A 75 -29.24 16.33 -22.37
CA ASP A 75 -28.86 15.00 -21.87
C ASP A 75 -27.38 14.91 -21.45
N SER A 76 -26.62 16.00 -21.55
CA SER A 76 -25.20 16.00 -21.16
C SER A 76 -25.02 15.79 -19.65
N HIS A 77 -24.12 14.88 -19.27
CA HIS A 77 -23.78 14.66 -17.88
C HIS A 77 -22.90 15.79 -17.32
N PRO A 78 -23.03 16.12 -16.01
CA PRO A 78 -22.15 17.10 -15.38
C PRO A 78 -20.70 16.62 -15.40
N GLN A 79 -19.79 17.51 -15.80
CA GLN A 79 -18.36 17.25 -15.83
C GLN A 79 -17.69 17.82 -14.58
N ALA A 80 -16.77 17.05 -14.00
CA ALA A 80 -15.96 17.51 -12.89
C ALA A 80 -14.79 18.38 -13.38
N PHE A 81 -14.55 19.48 -12.68
CA PHE A 81 -13.41 20.38 -12.90
C PHE A 81 -12.63 20.51 -11.60
N LEU A 82 -11.32 20.27 -11.67
CA LEU A 82 -10.42 20.39 -10.53
C LEU A 82 -9.84 21.79 -10.50
N ILE A 83 -10.07 22.51 -9.41
CA ILE A 83 -9.45 23.80 -9.16
C ILE A 83 -8.09 23.54 -8.53
N PHE A 84 -7.03 24.03 -9.16
CA PHE A 84 -5.71 23.93 -8.56
C PHE A 84 -5.60 24.93 -7.43
N PRO A 85 -5.27 24.48 -6.20
CA PRO A 85 -4.95 25.41 -5.13
C PRO A 85 -3.88 26.37 -5.65
N ALA A 86 -4.22 27.67 -5.68
CA ALA A 86 -3.18 28.69 -5.61
C ALA A 86 -2.33 28.34 -4.40
N SER A 87 -1.02 28.61 -4.44
CA SER A 87 -0.13 28.29 -3.31
C SER A 87 -0.81 28.63 -1.99
N SER A 88 -0.61 27.84 -0.93
CA SER A 88 -1.29 27.98 0.37
C SER A 88 -1.28 29.40 0.97
N SER A 89 -0.53 30.33 0.39
CA SER A 89 -0.75 31.76 0.52
C SER A 89 -1.99 32.23 -0.26
N ALA A 90 -3.10 32.44 0.47
CA ALA A 90 -4.29 33.16 0.03
C ALA A 90 -4.01 34.57 -0.57
N GLN A 91 -2.77 35.06 -0.49
CA GLN A 91 -2.32 36.33 -1.06
C GLN A 91 -2.11 36.28 -2.58
N ASN A 92 -1.84 35.10 -3.17
CA ASN A 92 -1.62 34.95 -4.63
C ASN A 92 -2.79 34.29 -5.37
N THR A 93 -3.94 34.14 -4.71
CA THR A 93 -5.16 33.64 -5.35
C THR A 93 -5.82 34.81 -6.10
N PRO A 94 -6.01 34.73 -7.43
CA PRO A 94 -6.81 35.70 -8.17
C PRO A 94 -8.14 35.93 -7.44
N GLU A 95 -8.60 37.18 -7.31
CA GLU A 95 -9.84 37.51 -6.59
C GLU A 95 -11.04 36.69 -7.08
N ALA A 96 -11.07 36.37 -8.37
CA ALA A 96 -12.09 35.54 -9.02
C ALA A 96 -12.19 34.10 -8.47
N LEU A 97 -11.12 33.54 -7.89
CA LEU A 97 -11.10 32.17 -7.37
C LEU A 97 -11.34 32.09 -5.86
N ARG A 98 -11.23 33.22 -5.13
CA ARG A 98 -11.47 33.26 -3.67
C ARG A 98 -12.83 32.70 -3.26
N PRO A 99 -13.95 33.00 -3.96
CA PRO A 99 -15.27 32.45 -3.62
C PRO A 99 -15.32 30.92 -3.70
N LEU A 100 -14.51 30.29 -4.55
CA LEU A 100 -14.53 28.85 -4.79
C LEU A 100 -13.82 28.04 -3.70
N TYR A 101 -13.00 28.70 -2.88
CA TYR A 101 -12.34 28.10 -1.73
C TYR A 101 -13.10 28.31 -0.42
N ASP A 102 -14.11 29.19 -0.43
CA ASP A 102 -14.94 29.48 0.74
C ASP A 102 -15.91 28.31 1.01
N ARG A 103 -15.99 27.90 2.29
CA ARG A 103 -16.91 26.85 2.72
C ARG A 103 -18.37 27.27 2.55
N GLU A 104 -18.66 28.55 2.65
CA GLU A 104 -20.04 29.05 2.53
C GLU A 104 -20.62 28.89 1.12
N ASN A 105 -19.77 28.68 0.11
CA ASN A 105 -20.18 28.51 -1.28
C ASN A 105 -20.29 27.05 -1.70
N VAL A 106 -19.87 26.09 -0.85
CA VAL A 106 -20.11 24.67 -1.11
C VAL A 106 -21.61 24.42 -1.14
N GLY A 107 -22.08 23.77 -2.21
CA GLY A 107 -23.50 23.54 -2.46
C GLY A 107 -24.23 24.70 -3.14
N LYS A 108 -23.50 25.71 -3.65
CA LYS A 108 -24.07 26.82 -4.40
C LYS A 108 -23.54 26.85 -5.83
N SER A 109 -24.35 27.39 -6.73
CA SER A 109 -23.96 27.68 -8.11
C SER A 109 -23.36 29.07 -8.20
N LEU A 110 -22.20 29.17 -8.83
CA LEU A 110 -21.49 30.41 -9.13
C LEU A 110 -21.34 30.56 -10.63
N THR A 111 -21.56 31.77 -11.14
CA THR A 111 -21.34 32.07 -12.54
C THR A 111 -19.86 32.40 -12.76
N LEU A 112 -19.18 31.62 -13.60
CA LEU A 112 -17.74 31.70 -13.82
C LEU A 112 -17.41 31.59 -15.31
N ASP A 113 -16.35 32.28 -15.70
CA ASP A 113 -15.71 32.12 -17.02
C ASP A 113 -14.72 30.95 -16.96
N ILE A 114 -15.21 29.76 -17.29
CA ILE A 114 -14.44 28.50 -17.21
C ILE A 114 -13.35 28.49 -18.28
N ASP A 115 -13.61 29.02 -19.48
CA ASP A 115 -12.64 29.07 -20.57
C ASP A 115 -11.40 29.88 -20.19
N LYS A 116 -11.62 31.05 -19.57
CA LYS A 116 -10.52 31.87 -19.05
C LYS A 116 -9.78 31.19 -17.91
N LEU A 117 -10.47 30.51 -17.01
CA LEU A 117 -9.85 29.79 -15.90
C LEU A 117 -9.02 28.58 -16.35
N VAL A 118 -9.44 27.90 -17.41
CA VAL A 118 -8.68 26.84 -18.07
C VAL A 118 -7.47 27.41 -18.80
N ALA A 119 -7.64 28.51 -19.55
CA ALA A 119 -6.55 29.21 -20.24
C ALA A 119 -5.46 29.70 -19.26
N ASP A 120 -5.87 30.20 -18.08
CA ASP A 120 -4.98 30.65 -17.01
C ASP A 120 -4.38 29.49 -16.19
N SER A 121 -4.64 28.23 -16.56
CA SER A 121 -4.18 27.01 -15.86
C SER A 121 -4.56 26.98 -14.38
N LYS A 122 -5.73 27.54 -14.05
CA LYS A 122 -6.29 27.58 -12.68
C LYS A 122 -7.26 26.45 -12.41
N VAL A 123 -7.94 25.99 -13.45
CA VAL A 123 -8.88 24.89 -13.40
C VAL A 123 -8.55 23.94 -14.56
N ILE A 124 -8.71 22.64 -14.34
CA ILE A 124 -8.59 21.63 -15.39
C ILE A 124 -9.82 20.73 -15.40
N PRO A 125 -10.36 20.36 -16.58
CA PRO A 125 -11.35 19.30 -16.65
C PRO A 125 -10.77 18.00 -16.10
N ASN A 126 -11.52 17.29 -15.26
CA ASN A 126 -11.10 16.02 -14.67
C ASN A 126 -10.73 14.98 -15.75
N GLN A 127 -11.40 15.03 -16.90
CA GLN A 127 -11.13 14.18 -18.06
C GLN A 127 -9.81 14.51 -18.79
N LEU A 128 -9.20 15.66 -18.56
CA LEU A 128 -7.90 16.01 -19.16
C LEU A 128 -6.77 16.04 -18.13
N ALA A 129 -7.10 15.88 -16.84
CA ALA A 129 -6.13 15.90 -15.75
C ALA A 129 -5.16 14.72 -15.83
N THR A 130 -3.87 15.02 -15.73
CA THR A 130 -2.77 14.06 -15.74
C THR A 130 -2.29 13.72 -14.32
N ILE A 131 -1.44 12.70 -14.16
CA ILE A 131 -0.85 12.36 -12.85
C ILE A 131 -0.16 13.57 -12.18
N PRO A 132 0.67 14.38 -12.89
CA PRO A 132 1.22 15.63 -12.33
C PRO A 132 0.17 16.60 -11.78
N ASP A 133 -1.00 16.69 -12.41
CA ASP A 133 -2.10 17.54 -11.96
C ASP A 133 -2.66 17.05 -10.62
N TYR A 134 -2.83 15.74 -10.46
CA TYR A 134 -3.23 15.15 -9.18
C TYR A 134 -2.18 15.29 -8.08
N VAL A 135 -0.90 15.15 -8.43
CA VAL A 135 0.22 15.42 -7.52
C VAL A 135 0.16 16.87 -7.03
N ARG A 136 -0.15 17.83 -7.91
CA ARG A 136 -0.33 19.24 -7.54
C ARG A 136 -1.59 19.47 -6.72
N TYR A 137 -2.73 18.91 -7.14
CA TYR A 137 -4.04 19.09 -6.51
C TYR A 137 -4.04 18.59 -5.06
N TYR A 138 -3.51 17.39 -4.82
CA TYR A 138 -3.40 16.82 -3.48
C TYR A 138 -2.14 17.28 -2.71
N ASN A 139 -1.36 18.20 -3.30
CA ASN A 139 -0.10 18.70 -2.76
C ASN A 139 0.80 17.54 -2.30
N VAL A 140 1.06 16.59 -3.20
CA VAL A 140 1.86 15.39 -2.96
C VAL A 140 3.34 15.77 -2.98
N THR A 141 3.74 16.49 -1.94
CA THR A 141 5.12 16.91 -1.67
C THR A 141 5.55 16.37 -0.32
N ILE A 142 6.84 16.11 -0.15
CA ILE A 142 7.43 15.69 1.12
C ILE A 142 7.25 16.74 2.23
N MET A 143 7.00 18.00 1.86
CA MET A 143 6.73 19.09 2.80
C MET A 143 5.27 19.11 3.29
N ASN A 144 4.38 18.32 2.69
CA ASN A 144 3.00 18.19 3.13
C ASN A 144 2.95 17.21 4.33
N PRO A 145 2.51 17.65 5.52
CA PRO A 145 2.46 16.79 6.70
C PRO A 145 1.63 15.52 6.50
N LYS A 146 0.54 15.57 5.72
CA LYS A 146 -0.30 14.39 5.45
C LYS A 146 0.47 13.32 4.68
N VAL A 147 1.24 13.74 3.66
CA VAL A 147 2.07 12.86 2.83
C VAL A 147 3.23 12.32 3.64
N LEU A 148 3.90 13.17 4.42
CA LEU A 148 5.04 12.79 5.24
C LEU A 148 4.65 11.77 6.31
N VAL A 149 3.55 12.00 7.03
CA VAL A 149 2.99 11.04 8.00
C VAL A 149 2.62 9.74 7.31
N GLY A 150 1.95 9.81 6.16
CA GLY A 150 1.65 8.65 5.32
C GLY A 150 2.92 7.85 5.02
N MET A 151 3.98 8.50 4.57
CA MET A 151 5.27 7.87 4.24
C MET A 151 5.88 7.14 5.43
N PHE A 152 5.95 7.77 6.60
CA PHE A 152 6.45 7.12 7.81
C PHE A 152 5.57 5.93 8.23
N LEU A 153 4.25 6.03 8.10
CA LEU A 153 3.35 4.90 8.34
C LEU A 153 3.64 3.75 7.37
N GLY A 154 3.81 4.04 6.08
CA GLY A 154 4.20 3.05 5.08
C GLY A 154 5.49 2.31 5.45
N VAL A 155 6.52 3.06 5.86
CA VAL A 155 7.79 2.48 6.32
C VAL A 155 7.59 1.61 7.55
N MET A 156 6.88 2.13 8.55
CA MET A 156 6.60 1.41 9.78
C MET A 156 5.85 0.09 9.51
N LEU A 157 4.89 0.08 8.60
CA LEU A 157 4.10 -1.12 8.27
C LEU A 157 4.97 -2.26 7.75
N ALA A 158 5.98 -1.98 6.94
CA ALA A 158 6.92 -2.99 6.48
C ALA A 158 7.63 -3.66 7.65
N PHE A 159 8.19 -2.87 8.58
CA PHE A 159 8.89 -3.39 9.76
C PHE A 159 7.96 -4.08 10.75
N VAL A 160 6.77 -3.54 11.00
CA VAL A 160 5.78 -4.13 11.91
C VAL A 160 5.30 -5.48 11.36
N PHE A 161 5.03 -5.57 10.06
CA PHE A 161 4.66 -6.82 9.39
C PHE A 161 5.75 -7.89 9.53
N CYS A 162 7.00 -7.51 9.28
CA CYS A 162 8.17 -8.37 9.49
C CYS A 162 8.28 -8.82 10.96
N ALA A 163 8.13 -7.91 11.91
CA ALA A 163 8.21 -8.24 13.33
C ALA A 163 7.12 -9.25 13.73
N MET A 164 5.88 -9.06 13.26
CA MET A 164 4.78 -9.98 13.56
C MET A 164 5.02 -11.37 12.99
N THR A 165 5.43 -11.46 11.73
CA THR A 165 5.67 -12.74 11.03
C THR A 165 6.86 -13.48 11.62
N MET A 166 7.98 -12.82 11.92
CA MET A 166 9.12 -13.43 12.59
C MET A 166 8.78 -13.92 14.00
N LYS A 167 8.05 -13.11 14.78
CA LYS A 167 7.63 -13.51 16.14
C LYS A 167 6.65 -14.68 16.10
N ALA A 168 5.80 -14.77 15.09
CA ALA A 168 4.90 -15.90 14.88
C ALA A 168 5.67 -17.19 14.56
N VAL A 169 6.63 -17.14 13.64
CA VAL A 169 7.51 -18.28 13.32
C VAL A 169 8.28 -18.72 14.56
N GLY A 170 8.86 -17.79 15.32
CA GLY A 170 9.58 -18.12 16.56
C GLY A 170 8.70 -18.84 17.59
N ARG A 171 7.44 -18.41 17.79
CA ARG A 171 6.50 -19.11 18.67
C ARG A 171 6.16 -20.51 18.17
N ALA A 172 5.92 -20.67 16.87
CA ALA A 172 5.62 -21.98 16.27
C ALA A 172 6.83 -22.93 16.33
N ALA A 173 8.02 -22.41 16.06
CA ALA A 173 9.27 -23.16 16.13
C ALA A 173 9.56 -23.64 17.55
N ASN A 174 9.36 -22.80 18.58
CA ASN A 174 9.54 -23.22 19.97
C ASN A 174 8.62 -24.39 20.34
N LYS A 175 7.34 -24.33 19.96
CA LYS A 175 6.40 -25.45 20.17
C LYS A 175 6.83 -26.71 19.43
N MET A 176 7.34 -26.57 18.21
CA MET A 176 7.87 -27.68 17.42
C MET A 176 9.08 -28.33 18.12
N VAL A 177 10.01 -27.52 18.65
CA VAL A 177 11.18 -28.01 19.38
C VAL A 177 10.78 -28.75 20.66
N GLU A 178 9.83 -28.21 21.41
CA GLU A 178 9.30 -28.86 22.61
C GLU A 178 8.65 -30.20 22.30
N GLU A 179 7.85 -30.27 21.23
CA GLU A 179 7.21 -31.52 20.80
C GLU A 179 8.22 -32.56 20.33
N VAL A 180 9.20 -32.17 19.52
CA VAL A 180 10.26 -33.10 19.08
C VAL A 180 11.06 -33.61 20.27
N ARG A 181 11.38 -32.75 21.25
CA ARG A 181 12.06 -33.16 22.50
C ARG A 181 11.21 -34.12 23.33
N ARG A 182 9.90 -33.88 23.41
CA ARG A 182 8.96 -34.77 24.09
C ARG A 182 8.95 -36.15 23.42
N GLN A 183 8.86 -36.21 22.09
CA GLN A 183 8.88 -37.48 21.36
C GLN A 183 10.19 -38.24 21.57
N PHE A 184 11.35 -37.58 21.51
CA PHE A 184 12.64 -38.24 21.78
C PHE A 184 12.78 -38.78 23.20
N ARG A 185 12.12 -38.15 24.19
CA ARG A 185 12.17 -38.59 25.60
C ARG A 185 11.16 -39.69 25.90
N ASP A 186 9.94 -39.55 25.39
CA ASP A 186 8.78 -40.32 25.86
C ASP A 186 8.46 -41.53 24.95
N ILE A 187 8.91 -41.54 23.69
CA ILE A 187 8.65 -42.63 22.74
C ILE A 187 9.91 -43.50 22.60
N PRO A 188 9.91 -44.74 23.13
CA PRO A 188 11.04 -45.65 22.99
C PRO A 188 11.30 -45.99 21.52
N GLY A 189 12.57 -46.19 21.17
CA GLY A 189 12.97 -46.64 19.84
C GLY A 189 13.18 -45.53 18.80
N ILE A 190 12.86 -44.26 19.09
CA ILE A 190 13.11 -43.19 18.09
C ILE A 190 14.62 -42.94 17.91
N MET A 191 15.40 -42.92 18.99
CA MET A 191 16.83 -42.61 18.94
C MET A 191 17.69 -43.75 18.38
N ASP A 192 17.23 -44.99 18.51
CA ASP A 192 17.89 -46.18 17.94
C ASP A 192 17.34 -46.56 16.55
N GLY A 193 16.30 -45.87 16.08
CA GLY A 193 15.69 -46.03 14.76
C GLY A 193 14.68 -47.18 14.65
N SER A 194 14.35 -47.87 15.75
CA SER A 194 13.35 -48.96 15.75
C SER A 194 11.89 -48.50 15.87
N GLY A 195 11.66 -47.29 16.39
CA GLY A 195 10.34 -46.69 16.63
C GLY A 195 10.00 -45.60 15.61
N THR A 196 8.72 -45.48 15.27
CA THR A 196 8.24 -44.46 14.33
C THR A 196 7.81 -43.17 15.05
N PRO A 197 8.33 -41.99 14.65
CA PRO A 197 7.91 -40.70 15.21
C PRO A 197 6.44 -40.37 14.93
N ASP A 198 5.84 -39.55 15.78
CA ASP A 198 4.51 -38.98 15.54
C ASP A 198 4.63 -37.71 14.69
N TYR A 199 4.59 -37.90 13.37
CA TYR A 199 4.62 -36.80 12.42
C TYR A 199 3.32 -35.96 12.45
N ALA A 200 2.18 -36.55 12.82
CA ALA A 200 0.89 -35.88 12.80
C ALA A 200 0.83 -34.77 13.86
N ALA A 201 1.40 -35.00 15.04
CA ALA A 201 1.52 -33.97 16.07
C ALA A 201 2.28 -32.73 15.58
N CYS A 202 3.44 -32.92 14.93
CA CYS A 202 4.23 -31.83 14.36
C CYS A 202 3.46 -31.06 13.28
N VAL A 203 2.77 -31.76 12.39
CA VAL A 203 1.94 -31.14 11.34
C VAL A 203 0.79 -30.34 11.94
N ALA A 204 0.13 -30.85 12.98
CA ALA A 204 -0.97 -30.16 13.66
C ALA A 204 -0.51 -28.84 14.31
N ILE A 205 0.68 -28.84 14.93
CA ILE A 205 1.27 -27.64 15.55
C ILE A 205 1.53 -26.55 14.51
N SER A 206 2.21 -26.89 13.41
CA SER A 206 2.54 -25.91 12.37
C SER A 206 1.29 -25.39 11.67
N THR A 207 0.32 -26.26 11.37
CA THR A 207 -0.94 -25.90 10.71
C THR A 207 -1.77 -24.94 11.56
N THR A 208 -1.99 -25.28 12.83
CA THR A 208 -2.79 -24.45 13.74
C THR A 208 -2.13 -23.09 14.00
N ALA A 209 -0.80 -23.09 14.18
CA ALA A 209 -0.06 -21.85 14.36
C ALA A 209 -0.11 -20.97 13.11
N ALA A 210 0.13 -21.52 11.92
CA ALA A 210 0.08 -20.75 10.68
C ALA A 210 -1.29 -20.10 10.45
N GLN A 211 -2.37 -20.86 10.62
CA GLN A 211 -3.73 -20.35 10.44
C GLN A 211 -4.09 -19.24 11.43
N LYS A 212 -3.70 -19.37 12.69
CA LYS A 212 -4.00 -18.35 13.72
C LYS A 212 -3.16 -17.10 13.53
N GLU A 213 -1.89 -17.27 13.22
CA GLU A 213 -0.92 -16.17 13.20
C GLU A 213 -0.96 -15.36 11.88
N MET A 214 -1.52 -15.91 10.79
CA MET A 214 -1.66 -15.17 9.51
C MET A 214 -2.76 -14.10 9.53
N VAL A 215 -3.73 -14.20 10.44
CA VAL A 215 -4.92 -13.32 10.45
C VAL A 215 -4.53 -11.87 10.72
N LEU A 216 -3.70 -11.62 11.75
CA LEU A 216 -3.36 -10.27 12.16
C LEU A 216 -2.54 -9.51 11.10
N PRO A 217 -1.47 -10.07 10.51
CA PRO A 217 -0.75 -9.42 9.41
C PRO A 217 -1.62 -9.18 8.17
N ALA A 218 -2.56 -10.06 7.86
CA ALA A 218 -3.48 -9.87 6.74
C ALA A 218 -4.46 -8.72 6.99
N LEU A 219 -5.05 -8.65 8.19
CA LEU A 219 -5.94 -7.57 8.60
C LEU A 219 -5.23 -6.22 8.59
N LEU A 220 -3.97 -6.17 9.01
CA LEU A 220 -3.15 -4.94 8.95
C LEU A 220 -3.11 -4.36 7.52
N GLY A 221 -2.86 -5.21 6.52
CA GLY A 221 -2.79 -4.81 5.11
C GLY A 221 -4.11 -4.31 4.51
N ILE A 222 -5.25 -4.65 5.13
CA ILE A 222 -6.59 -4.23 4.70
C ILE A 222 -7.06 -2.99 5.45
N VAL A 223 -6.93 -2.99 6.78
CA VAL A 223 -7.49 -1.95 7.64
C VAL A 223 -6.69 -0.65 7.54
N VAL A 224 -5.36 -0.73 7.51
CA VAL A 224 -4.51 0.47 7.57
C VAL A 224 -4.68 1.40 6.36
N PRO A 225 -4.69 0.91 5.10
CA PRO A 225 -4.93 1.78 3.95
C PRO A 225 -6.27 2.52 4.01
N VAL A 226 -7.33 1.85 4.48
CA VAL A 226 -8.65 2.46 4.64
C VAL A 226 -8.60 3.55 5.70
N LEU A 227 -8.03 3.28 6.88
CA LEU A 227 -7.91 4.28 7.94
C LEU A 227 -7.06 5.48 7.52
N VAL A 228 -5.92 5.25 6.86
CA VAL A 228 -5.06 6.32 6.33
C VAL A 228 -5.81 7.14 5.29
N GLY A 229 -6.58 6.50 4.41
CA GLY A 229 -7.43 7.18 3.44
C GLY A 229 -8.50 8.06 4.09
N LEU A 230 -9.20 7.55 5.09
CA LEU A 230 -10.26 8.31 5.77
C LEU A 230 -9.74 9.47 6.62
N VAL A 231 -8.54 9.33 7.23
CA VAL A 231 -7.97 10.33 8.14
C VAL A 231 -7.05 11.33 7.44
N LEU A 232 -6.17 10.85 6.54
CA LEU A 232 -5.14 11.66 5.87
C LEU A 232 -5.47 11.96 4.40
N GLY A 233 -6.53 11.36 3.85
CA GLY A 233 -6.97 11.55 2.47
C GLY A 233 -6.03 10.92 1.44
N VAL A 234 -6.27 11.26 0.17
CA VAL A 234 -5.53 10.74 -0.98
C VAL A 234 -4.02 10.99 -0.86
N GLY A 235 -3.61 12.20 -0.46
CA GLY A 235 -2.19 12.53 -0.28
C GLY A 235 -1.50 11.67 0.79
N GLY A 236 -2.20 11.34 1.89
CA GLY A 236 -1.68 10.44 2.92
C GLY A 236 -1.52 9.00 2.43
N VAL A 237 -2.50 8.50 1.66
CA VAL A 237 -2.42 7.16 1.04
C VAL A 237 -1.27 7.09 0.04
N MET A 238 -1.10 8.10 -0.82
CA MET A 238 0.04 8.16 -1.74
C MET A 238 1.38 8.15 -1.00
N GLY A 239 1.48 8.90 0.11
CA GLY A 239 2.65 8.85 1.00
C GLY A 239 2.90 7.44 1.55
N MET A 240 1.85 6.79 2.09
CA MET A 240 1.93 5.44 2.65
C MET A 240 2.34 4.39 1.61
N LEU A 241 1.77 4.43 0.41
CA LEU A 241 2.13 3.53 -0.67
C LEU A 241 3.59 3.75 -1.11
N ALA A 242 4.05 5.00 -1.22
CA ALA A 242 5.44 5.31 -1.56
C ALA A 242 6.43 4.85 -0.48
N GLY A 243 6.14 5.13 0.79
CA GLY A 243 6.97 4.71 1.92
C GLY A 243 7.01 3.19 2.09
N GLY A 244 5.85 2.53 1.97
CA GLY A 244 5.74 1.07 2.07
C GLY A 244 6.41 0.35 0.90
N LEU A 245 6.31 0.88 -0.32
CA LEU A 245 7.01 0.34 -1.48
C LEU A 245 8.54 0.45 -1.32
N THR A 246 9.05 1.64 -1.04
CA THR A 246 10.50 1.90 -0.99
C THR A 246 11.19 1.10 0.12
N SER A 247 10.64 1.14 1.34
CA SER A 247 11.19 0.39 2.47
C SER A 247 10.93 -1.11 2.36
N GLY A 248 9.71 -1.51 2.01
CA GLY A 248 9.33 -2.92 1.92
C GLY A 248 10.11 -3.65 0.84
N PHE A 249 10.37 -3.00 -0.30
CA PHE A 249 11.25 -3.55 -1.34
C PHE A 249 12.69 -3.76 -0.82
N ALA A 250 13.29 -2.75 -0.20
CA ALA A 250 14.65 -2.83 0.32
C ALA A 250 14.79 -3.92 1.40
N VAL A 251 13.84 -3.97 2.34
CA VAL A 251 13.83 -4.97 3.42
C VAL A 251 13.57 -6.38 2.87
N ALA A 252 12.67 -6.54 1.90
CA ALA A 252 12.39 -7.84 1.28
C ALA A 252 13.63 -8.42 0.60
N ILE A 253 14.36 -7.61 -0.18
CA ILE A 253 15.61 -8.03 -0.82
C ILE A 253 16.65 -8.39 0.24
N PHE A 254 16.83 -7.53 1.24
CA PHE A 254 17.78 -7.77 2.32
C PHE A 254 17.50 -9.11 3.02
N MET A 255 16.25 -9.37 3.41
CA MET A 255 15.89 -10.60 4.11
C MET A 255 16.05 -11.85 3.24
N ALA A 256 15.63 -11.79 1.98
CA ALA A 256 15.76 -12.91 1.06
C ALA A 256 17.24 -13.27 0.80
N ASN A 257 18.09 -12.25 0.60
CA ASN A 257 19.50 -12.45 0.32
C ASN A 257 20.28 -12.88 1.58
N ALA A 258 20.02 -12.26 2.73
CA ALA A 258 20.67 -12.62 3.99
C ALA A 258 20.36 -14.07 4.39
N GLY A 259 19.10 -14.48 4.37
CA GLY A 259 18.74 -15.86 4.66
C GLY A 259 19.29 -16.85 3.62
N GLY A 260 19.27 -16.49 2.33
CA GLY A 260 19.88 -17.31 1.29
C GLY A 260 21.40 -17.47 1.44
N ALA A 261 22.09 -16.43 1.91
CA ALA A 261 23.52 -16.46 2.18
C ALA A 261 23.86 -17.41 3.35
N TRP A 262 23.12 -17.35 4.45
CA TRP A 262 23.33 -18.26 5.59
C TRP A 262 23.10 -19.73 5.22
N ASP A 263 22.05 -20.02 4.45
CA ASP A 263 21.76 -21.37 3.96
C ASP A 263 22.89 -21.90 3.05
N ASN A 264 23.36 -21.07 2.11
CA ASN A 264 24.45 -21.44 1.22
C ASN A 264 25.77 -21.60 1.98
N ALA A 265 26.04 -20.78 3.01
CA ALA A 265 27.20 -20.92 3.87
C ALA A 265 27.18 -22.25 4.64
N LYS A 266 26.02 -22.65 5.18
CA LYS A 266 25.84 -23.97 5.81
C LYS A 266 26.14 -25.09 4.81
N LYS A 267 25.55 -25.04 3.61
CA LYS A 267 25.77 -26.06 2.56
C LYS A 267 27.22 -26.13 2.11
N TYR A 268 27.92 -25.00 2.05
CA TYR A 268 29.34 -24.96 1.71
C TYR A 268 30.19 -25.73 2.73
N ILE A 269 29.92 -25.55 4.03
CA ILE A 269 30.58 -26.33 5.08
C ILE A 269 30.16 -27.81 5.02
N GLU A 270 28.87 -28.10 4.79
CA GLU A 270 28.39 -29.49 4.64
C GLU A 270 29.03 -30.24 3.46
N ALA A 271 29.52 -29.52 2.44
CA ALA A 271 30.25 -30.07 1.30
C ALA A 271 31.73 -30.38 1.60
N GLY A 272 32.21 -30.13 2.83
CA GLY A 272 33.56 -30.47 3.27
C GLY A 272 34.49 -29.27 3.49
N ALA A 273 34.06 -28.05 3.17
CA ALA A 273 34.82 -26.86 3.55
C ALA A 273 34.82 -26.69 5.08
N HIS A 274 35.89 -26.11 5.62
CA HIS A 274 36.03 -25.85 7.06
C HIS A 274 35.78 -27.07 7.98
N GLY A 275 36.12 -28.27 7.51
CA GLY A 275 36.08 -29.50 8.32
C GLY A 275 34.77 -30.28 8.28
N GLY A 276 33.76 -29.81 7.54
CA GLY A 276 32.56 -30.62 7.28
C GLY A 276 31.55 -30.66 8.42
N LYS A 277 30.62 -31.62 8.33
CA LYS A 277 29.50 -31.79 9.26
C LYS A 277 29.96 -32.11 10.68
N GLY A 278 29.27 -31.54 11.67
CA GLY A 278 29.52 -31.80 13.09
C GLY A 278 30.60 -30.93 13.74
N THR A 279 31.36 -30.17 12.93
CA THR A 279 32.32 -29.15 13.42
C THR A 279 31.61 -27.96 14.06
N ASP A 280 32.35 -27.18 14.86
CA ASP A 280 31.80 -25.95 15.45
C ASP A 280 31.43 -24.92 14.39
N ALA A 281 32.16 -24.88 13.26
CA ALA A 281 31.81 -24.06 12.10
C ALA A 281 30.48 -24.50 11.46
N HIS A 282 30.23 -25.81 11.37
CA HIS A 282 28.93 -26.34 10.91
C HIS A 282 27.80 -25.96 11.87
N LYS A 283 27.99 -26.13 13.19
CA LYS A 283 26.98 -25.73 14.18
C LYS A 283 26.66 -24.23 14.12
N ALA A 284 27.67 -23.38 13.97
CA ALA A 284 27.48 -21.94 13.85
C ALA A 284 26.68 -21.55 12.59
N THR A 285 26.96 -22.20 11.45
CA THR A 285 26.21 -21.95 10.21
C THR A 285 24.80 -22.53 10.24
N VAL A 286 24.56 -23.63 10.96
CA VAL A 286 23.21 -24.14 11.23
C VAL A 286 22.41 -23.11 12.03
N VAL A 287 22.99 -22.49 13.06
CA VAL A 287 22.33 -21.41 13.81
C VAL A 287 21.99 -20.23 12.87
N GLY A 288 22.93 -19.81 12.03
CA GLY A 288 22.69 -18.75 11.04
C GLY A 288 21.54 -19.07 10.08
N ASP A 289 21.48 -20.30 9.57
CA ASP A 289 20.39 -20.72 8.68
C ASP A 289 19.03 -20.73 9.40
N THR A 290 18.96 -21.21 10.64
CA THR A 290 17.70 -21.19 11.42
C THR A 290 17.21 -19.77 11.74
N VAL A 291 18.12 -18.79 11.85
CA VAL A 291 17.77 -17.36 11.94
C VAL A 291 17.32 -16.82 10.58
N GLY A 292 17.93 -17.29 9.49
CA GLY A 292 17.62 -16.93 8.11
C GLY A 292 16.32 -17.51 7.55
N ASP A 293 15.82 -18.62 8.07
CA ASP A 293 14.57 -19.27 7.64
C ASP A 293 13.35 -18.33 7.71
N PRO A 294 13.03 -17.69 8.85
CA PRO A 294 11.91 -16.73 8.90
C PRO A 294 12.13 -15.48 8.03
N PHE A 295 13.38 -15.14 7.71
CA PHE A 295 13.70 -14.03 6.82
C PHE A 295 13.37 -14.39 5.36
N LYS A 296 13.93 -15.50 4.86
CA LYS A 296 13.87 -15.88 3.45
C LYS A 296 12.59 -16.62 3.05
N ASP A 297 11.89 -17.26 3.99
CA ASP A 297 10.74 -18.13 3.70
C ASP A 297 9.41 -17.64 4.28
N THR A 298 9.42 -16.62 5.15
CA THR A 298 8.18 -16.04 5.69
C THR A 298 8.11 -14.55 5.43
N SER A 299 8.96 -13.77 6.10
CA SER A 299 8.80 -12.31 6.17
C SER A 299 9.15 -11.63 4.84
N GLY A 300 10.32 -11.94 4.28
CA GLY A 300 10.83 -11.35 3.04
C GLY A 300 9.88 -11.54 1.84
N PRO A 301 9.48 -12.78 1.50
CA PRO A 301 8.54 -13.01 0.41
C PRO A 301 7.15 -12.40 0.65
N SER A 302 6.69 -12.38 1.91
CA SER A 302 5.34 -11.90 2.25
C SER A 302 5.22 -10.38 2.20
N LEU A 303 6.32 -9.62 2.35
CA LEU A 303 6.32 -8.16 2.14
C LEU A 303 5.82 -7.76 0.75
N ASN A 304 6.17 -8.54 -0.28
CA ASN A 304 5.68 -8.28 -1.64
C ASN A 304 4.16 -8.37 -1.75
N ILE A 305 3.57 -9.30 -1.00
CA ILE A 305 2.13 -9.49 -0.96
C ILE A 305 1.49 -8.34 -0.19
N LEU A 306 2.07 -7.92 0.94
CA LEU A 306 1.60 -6.78 1.71
C LEU A 306 1.54 -5.51 0.85
N ILE A 307 2.61 -5.17 0.13
CA ILE A 307 2.68 -3.97 -0.71
C ILE A 307 1.58 -4.00 -1.79
N LYS A 308 1.40 -5.14 -2.46
CA LYS A 308 0.36 -5.30 -3.48
C LYS A 308 -1.04 -5.23 -2.89
N LEU A 309 -1.27 -5.89 -1.75
CA LEU A 309 -2.55 -5.89 -1.06
C LEU A 309 -2.93 -4.47 -0.62
N MET A 310 -2.01 -3.73 0.00
CA MET A 310 -2.26 -2.35 0.41
C MET A 310 -2.60 -1.44 -0.77
N SER A 311 -1.90 -1.63 -1.90
CA SER A 311 -2.15 -0.87 -3.13
C SER A 311 -3.53 -1.22 -3.70
N MET A 312 -3.88 -2.50 -3.81
CA MET A 312 -5.19 -2.96 -4.29
C MET A 312 -6.34 -2.47 -3.40
N VAL A 313 -6.18 -2.54 -2.07
CA VAL A 313 -7.18 -2.01 -1.13
C VAL A 313 -7.34 -0.50 -1.31
N SER A 314 -6.23 0.24 -1.46
CA SER A 314 -6.29 1.69 -1.72
C SER A 314 -7.07 2.02 -2.99
N VAL A 315 -6.84 1.25 -4.08
CA VAL A 315 -7.58 1.37 -5.35
C VAL A 315 -9.08 1.14 -5.14
N VAL A 316 -9.46 0.04 -4.49
CA VAL A 316 -10.88 -0.30 -4.24
C VAL A 316 -11.60 0.76 -3.43
N PHE A 317 -10.93 1.35 -2.44
CA PHE A 317 -11.52 2.36 -1.56
C PHE A 317 -11.27 3.81 -2.04
N ALA A 318 -10.65 4.02 -3.20
CA ALA A 318 -10.31 5.35 -3.71
C ALA A 318 -11.54 6.26 -3.81
N GLY A 319 -12.64 5.78 -4.41
CA GLY A 319 -13.87 6.55 -4.53
C GLY A 319 -14.48 6.96 -3.18
N LEU A 320 -14.43 6.08 -2.18
CA LEU A 320 -14.86 6.39 -0.81
C LEU A 320 -13.98 7.49 -0.20
N ILE A 321 -12.66 7.36 -0.37
CA ILE A 321 -11.68 8.31 0.17
C ILE A 321 -11.86 9.69 -0.45
N VAL A 322 -12.06 9.78 -1.77
CA VAL A 322 -12.32 11.07 -2.46
C VAL A 322 -13.53 11.76 -1.87
N GLN A 323 -14.65 11.04 -1.72
CA GLN A 323 -15.88 11.62 -1.19
C GLN A 323 -15.75 12.06 0.27
N TYR A 324 -15.08 11.26 1.12
CA TYR A 324 -14.99 11.55 2.55
C TYR A 324 -13.92 12.59 2.89
N ALA A 325 -12.74 12.48 2.28
CA ALA A 325 -11.59 13.34 2.59
C ALA A 325 -11.77 14.80 2.16
N LEU A 326 -12.67 15.07 1.20
CA LEU A 326 -12.96 16.43 0.74
C LEU A 326 -14.11 17.10 1.52
N ASN A 327 -14.84 16.35 2.35
CA ASN A 327 -15.89 16.91 3.22
C ASN A 327 -15.35 17.46 4.56
N PHE A 328 -14.10 17.14 4.93
CA PHE A 328 -13.42 17.60 6.15
C PHE A 328 -12.30 18.60 5.86
#